data_AF-A0A842W7G5-F1
#
_entry.id   AF-A0A842W7G5-F1
#
_cell.length_a   1.000
_cell.length_b   1.000
_cell.length_c   1.000
_cell.angle_alpha   90.00
_cell.angle_beta   90.00
_cell.angle_gamma   90.00
#
_symmetry.space_group_name_H-M   'P 1'
#
loop_
_entity.id
_entity.type
_entity.pdbx_description
1 polymer ?
#
loop_
_entity_poly.entity_id
_entity_poly.type
_entity_poly.pdbx_seq_one_letter_code
_entity_poly.pdbx_strand_id
1 'polypeptide(L)'
;MNSEEKEEFERIKKDFSDITEDKKLSKAEADDFMSDITKLIGIYALDKDSEIEKLIKKMLDFGDKNNLAVQGSILEFEAVKKGKISRK
;
A
#
# COMPACT_ATOMS: atom_id res chain seq x y z
N MET A 1 -15.13 -3.49 -5.84
CA MET A 1 -14.22 -4.53 -5.33
C MET A 1 -14.87 -5.92 -5.40
N ASN A 2 -14.13 -6.94 -5.87
CA ASN A 2 -14.55 -8.36 -5.80
C ASN A 2 -14.20 -8.99 -4.43
N SER A 3 -14.61 -10.24 -4.18
CA SER A 3 -14.42 -10.89 -2.86
C SER A 3 -12.95 -11.07 -2.49
N GLU A 4 -12.11 -11.46 -3.46
CA GLU A 4 -10.67 -11.71 -3.23
C GLU A 4 -9.92 -10.41 -2.91
N GLU A 5 -10.21 -9.34 -3.65
CA GLU A 5 -9.64 -8.01 -3.40
C GLU A 5 -10.02 -7.47 -2.02
N LYS A 6 -11.26 -7.74 -1.57
CA LYS A 6 -11.74 -7.32 -0.25
C LYS A 6 -11.03 -8.09 0.86
N GLU A 7 -10.88 -9.40 0.70
CA GLU A 7 -10.15 -10.23 1.66
C GLU A 7 -8.69 -9.82 1.77
N GLU A 8 -8.03 -9.55 0.63
CA GLU A 8 -6.65 -9.08 0.60
C GLU A 8 -6.51 -7.70 1.23
N PHE A 9 -7.43 -6.77 0.97
CA PHE A 9 -7.45 -5.47 1.64
C PHE A 9 -7.56 -5.59 3.16
N GLU A 10 -8.49 -6.41 3.66
CA GLU A 10 -8.68 -6.59 5.11
C GLU A 10 -7.47 -7.30 5.75
N ARG A 11 -6.83 -8.25 5.06
CA ARG A 11 -5.57 -8.87 5.50
C ARG A 11 -4.47 -7.82 5.67
N ILE A 12 -4.19 -7.05 4.62
CA ILE A 12 -3.12 -6.03 4.63
C ILE A 12 -3.40 -4.96 5.69
N LYS A 13 -4.66 -4.52 5.81
CA LYS A 13 -5.08 -3.55 6.83
C LYS A 13 -4.79 -4.06 8.24
N LYS A 14 -5.04 -5.34 8.50
CA LYS A 14 -4.72 -5.99 9.78
C LYS A 14 -3.21 -6.09 9.99
N ASP A 15 -2.48 -6.63 9.01
CA ASP A 15 -1.03 -6.80 9.09
C ASP A 15 -0.33 -5.47 9.35
N PHE A 16 -0.76 -4.39 8.68
CA PHE A 16 -0.23 -3.04 8.93
C PHE A 16 -0.62 -2.48 10.31
N SER A 17 -1.83 -2.79 10.81
CA SER A 17 -2.25 -2.34 12.15
C SER A 17 -1.47 -3.00 13.28
N ASP A 18 -0.91 -4.19 13.04
CA ASP A 18 -0.07 -4.92 13.99
C ASP A 18 1.39 -4.41 13.98
N ILE A 19 1.77 -3.58 13.00
CA ILE A 19 3.07 -2.89 12.96
C ILE A 19 2.99 -1.63 13.84
N THR A 20 3.79 -1.58 14.90
CA THR A 20 3.93 -0.37 15.71
C THR A 20 4.85 0.64 15.00
N GLU A 21 4.59 1.93 15.18
CA GLU A 21 5.35 3.01 14.51
C GLU A 21 6.86 2.97 14.79
N ASP A 22 7.27 2.44 15.95
CA ASP A 22 8.67 2.31 16.38
C ASP A 22 9.35 1.00 15.93
N LYS A 23 8.60 0.10 15.26
CA LYS A 23 9.13 -1.21 14.87
C LYS A 23 10.06 -1.06 13.68
N LYS A 24 11.34 -1.38 13.88
CA LYS A 24 12.25 -1.66 12.76
C LYS A 24 11.85 -2.97 12.11
N LEU A 25 11.42 -2.90 10.86
CA LEU A 25 11.15 -4.08 10.05
C LEU A 25 12.47 -4.79 9.73
N SER A 26 12.45 -6.12 9.83
CA SER A 26 13.47 -6.95 9.18
C SER A 26 13.40 -6.79 7.66
N LYS A 27 14.44 -7.24 6.96
CA LYS A 27 14.45 -7.18 5.49
C LYS A 27 13.24 -7.87 4.86
N ALA A 28 12.90 -9.07 5.35
CA ALA A 28 11.75 -9.82 4.83
C ALA A 28 10.44 -9.07 5.07
N GLU A 29 10.23 -8.53 6.27
CA GLU A 29 9.04 -7.73 6.58
C GLU A 29 8.98 -6.44 5.74
N ALA A 30 10.12 -5.81 5.44
CA ALA A 30 10.17 -4.65 4.56
C ALA A 30 9.82 -5.02 3.10
N ASP A 31 10.31 -6.16 2.60
CA ASP A 31 9.98 -6.65 1.26
C ASP A 31 8.48 -6.99 1.15
N ASP A 32 7.91 -7.67 2.15
CA ASP A 32 6.48 -7.97 2.23
C ASP A 32 5.63 -6.69 2.30
N PHE A 33 6.05 -5.73 3.12
CA PHE A 33 5.42 -4.42 3.23
C PHE A 33 5.38 -3.67 1.89
N MET A 34 6.48 -3.67 1.14
CA MET A 34 6.54 -3.05 -0.19
C MET A 34 5.62 -3.74 -1.20
N SER A 35 5.53 -5.08 -1.12
CA SER A 35 4.59 -5.87 -1.92
C SER A 35 3.14 -5.50 -1.60
N ASP A 36 2.79 -5.39 -0.31
CA ASP A 36 1.44 -5.04 0.11
C ASP A 36 1.01 -3.63 -0.35
N ILE A 37 1.91 -2.64 -0.30
CA ILE A 37 1.64 -1.30 -0.89
C ILE A 37 1.32 -1.44 -2.39
N THR A 38 2.11 -2.21 -3.13
CA THR A 38 1.96 -2.36 -4.58
C THR A 38 0.64 -3.05 -4.96
N LYS A 39 0.21 -4.01 -4.15
CA LYS A 39 -1.10 -4.67 -4.28
C LYS A 39 -2.24 -3.70 -4.02
N LEU A 40 -2.19 -2.94 -2.92
CA LEU A 40 -3.21 -1.94 -2.61
C LEU A 40 -3.33 -0.88 -3.71
N ILE A 41 -2.21 -0.41 -4.28
CA ILE A 41 -2.23 0.51 -5.44
C ILE A 41 -2.96 -0.13 -6.63
N GLY A 42 -2.77 -1.44 -6.86
CA GLY A 42 -3.49 -2.19 -7.87
C GLY A 42 -4.99 -2.23 -7.64
N ILE A 43 -5.42 -2.58 -6.42
CA ILE A 43 -6.85 -2.61 -6.07
C ILE A 43 -7.45 -1.20 -6.18
N TYR A 44 -6.75 -0.17 -5.69
CA TYR A 44 -7.17 1.22 -5.83
C TYR A 44 -7.28 1.67 -7.30
N ALA A 45 -6.42 1.16 -8.19
CA ALA A 45 -6.49 1.48 -9.61
C ALA A 45 -7.83 1.03 -10.24
N LEU A 46 -8.41 -0.07 -9.74
CA LEU A 46 -9.65 -0.66 -10.24
C LEU A 46 -10.88 -0.02 -9.60
N ASP A 47 -10.91 0.13 -8.27
CA ASP A 47 -12.14 0.51 -7.55
C ASP A 47 -12.16 1.97 -7.08
N LYS A 48 -10.99 2.65 -7.05
CA LYS A 48 -10.82 4.02 -6.54
C LYS A 48 -11.40 4.21 -5.12
N ASP A 49 -11.37 3.16 -4.32
CA ASP A 49 -11.91 3.18 -2.96
C ASP A 49 -11.11 4.12 -2.03
N SER A 50 -11.85 4.90 -1.24
CA SER A 50 -11.26 5.94 -0.38
C SER A 50 -10.56 5.40 0.86
N GLU A 51 -10.97 4.24 1.38
CA GLU A 51 -10.31 3.57 2.50
C GLU A 51 -8.98 2.99 2.06
N ILE A 52 -8.93 2.38 0.87
CA ILE A 52 -7.68 1.90 0.26
C ILE A 52 -6.70 3.06 0.07
N GLU A 53 -7.16 4.20 -0.48
CA GLU A 53 -6.31 5.40 -0.62
C GLU A 53 -5.75 5.89 0.74
N LYS A 54 -6.58 5.89 1.79
CA LYS A 54 -6.12 6.28 3.14
C LYS A 54 -5.07 5.31 3.67
N LEU A 55 -5.26 4.01 3.48
CA LEU A 55 -4.30 3.00 3.94
C LEU A 55 -2.97 3.12 3.19
N ILE A 56 -2.99 3.23 1.86
CA ILE A 56 -1.78 3.44 1.05
C ILE A 56 -0.99 4.65 1.55
N LYS A 57 -1.66 5.79 1.78
CA LYS A 57 -0.97 7.00 2.28
C LYS A 57 -0.31 6.78 3.63
N LYS A 58 -0.97 6.08 4.56
CA LYS A 58 -0.39 5.75 5.87
C LYS A 58 0.82 4.83 5.74
N MET A 59 0.75 3.81 4.89
CA MET A 59 1.87 2.92 4.63
C MET A 59 3.04 3.67 3.97
N LEU A 60 2.78 4.53 2.98
CA LEU A 60 3.82 5.34 2.36
C LEU A 60 4.51 6.28 3.36
N ASP A 61 3.74 6.95 4.23
CA ASP A 61 4.28 7.81 5.30
C ASP A 61 5.11 7.01 6.32
N PHE A 62 4.61 5.85 6.76
CA PHE A 62 5.36 4.95 7.63
C PHE A 62 6.67 4.50 6.97
N GLY A 63 6.63 4.10 5.71
CA GLY A 63 7.81 3.63 4.99
C GLY A 63 8.84 4.74 4.80
N ASP A 64 8.43 5.96 4.47
CA ASP A 64 9.33 7.11 4.34
C ASP A 64 10.00 7.45 5.69
N LYS A 65 9.22 7.49 6.78
CA LYS A 65 9.76 7.69 8.15
C LYS A 65 10.75 6.62 8.58
N ASN A 66 10.55 5.38 8.12
CA ASN A 66 11.43 4.24 8.42
C ASN A 66 12.56 4.05 7.39
N ASN A 67 12.79 5.02 6.50
CA ASN A 67 13.80 4.96 5.43
C ASN A 67 13.66 3.72 4.51
N LEU A 68 12.42 3.26 4.29
CA LEU A 68 12.12 2.25 3.30
C LEU A 68 12.11 2.88 1.90
N ALA A 69 12.43 2.08 0.88
CA ALA A 69 12.54 2.55 -0.51
C ALA A 69 11.16 2.77 -1.19
N VAL A 70 10.27 3.53 -0.55
CA VAL A 70 8.87 3.75 -1.00
C VAL A 70 8.70 4.75 -2.14
N GLN A 71 9.76 5.47 -2.53
CA GLN A 71 9.69 6.54 -3.54
C GLN A 71 9.09 6.07 -4.87
N GLY A 72 9.39 4.84 -5.31
CA GLY A 72 8.78 4.24 -6.50
C GLY A 72 7.27 4.07 -6.37
N SER A 73 6.81 3.56 -5.23
CA SER A 73 5.38 3.37 -4.93
C SER A 73 4.63 4.70 -4.78
N ILE A 74 5.26 5.75 -4.26
CA ILE A 74 4.68 7.11 -4.22
C ILE A 74 4.39 7.61 -5.64
N LEU A 75 5.38 7.53 -6.53
CA LEU A 75 5.25 7.96 -7.92
C LEU A 75 4.16 7.18 -8.65
N GLU A 76 4.10 5.86 -8.44
CA GLU A 76 3.08 5.01 -9.03
C GLU A 76 1.68 5.38 -8.52
N PHE A 77 1.50 5.52 -7.20
CA PHE A 77 0.22 5.86 -6.60
C PHE A 77 -0.31 7.21 -7.10
N GLU A 78 0.54 8.23 -7.18
CA GLU A 78 0.20 9.55 -7.72
C GLU A 78 -0.19 9.49 -9.20
N ALA A 79 0.49 8.65 -10.00
CA ALA A 79 0.16 8.47 -11.40
C ALA A 79 -1.18 7.74 -11.59
N VAL A 80 -1.45 6.70 -10.80
CA VAL A 80 -2.74 5.98 -10.77
C VAL A 80 -3.87 6.91 -10.33
N LYS A 81 -3.65 7.74 -9.31
CA LYS A 81 -4.64 8.72 -8.81
C LYS A 81 -4.98 9.78 -9.85
N LYS A 82 -4.00 10.23 -10.62
CA LYS A 82 -4.20 11.20 -11.72
C LYS A 82 -4.77 10.57 -13.00
N GLY A 83 -5.08 9.27 -12.99
CA GLY A 83 -5.58 8.54 -14.16
C GLY A 83 -4.53 8.37 -15.27
N LYS A 84 -3.25 8.56 -14.97
CA LYS A 84 -2.14 8.47 -15.95
C LYS A 84 -1.65 7.05 -16.16
N ILE A 85 -2.02 6.12 -15.28
CA ILE A 85 -1.74 4.69 -15.38
C ILE A 85 -3.07 3.95 -15.26
N SER A 86 -3.42 3.18 -16.30
CA SER A 86 -4.49 2.19 -16.28
C SER A 86 -3.82 0.83 -16.35
N ARG A 87 -3.84 0.08 -15.25
CA ARG A 87 -3.49 -1.36 -15.28
C ARG A 87 -4.68 -2.06 -15.95
N LYS A 88 -4.50 -2.45 -17.22
CA LYS A 88 -5.45 -3.24 -18.02
C LYS A 88 -5.24 -4.72 -17.77
#